data_AF-A0A3Q0KRK1-F1
#
_entry.id   AF-A0A3Q0KRK1-F1
#
_cell.length_a   1.000
_cell.length_b   1.000
_cell.length_c   1.000
_cell.angle_alpha   90.00
_cell.angle_beta   90.00
_cell.angle_gamma   90.00
#
_symmetry.space_group_name_H-M   'P 1'
#
loop_
_entity.id
_entity.type
_entity.pdbx_description
1 polymer ?
#
loop_
_entity_poly.entity_id
_entity_poly.type
_entity_poly.pdbx_seq_one_letter_code
_entity_poly.pdbx_strand_id
1 'polypeptide(L)'
;MIWNNTIGISPNISRLFKIFGKLSYRQVNTLSSTDINQVVLFGRVSSLHFGESKNGKNVYVSIGLVTKNSLKTTNGYLSTVAFHTVYVFEQSFVDKIKHLTKGDRLCVIGRLNSYSKPDGEWRSSVTADIVSPLVGMPTMSGDDSVMEDEKANEDEEILTDEMEDKLDAEK
;
A
#
# COMPACT_ATOMS: atom_id res chain seq x y z
N MET A 1 -11.94 -20.30 42.51
CA MET A 1 -11.42 -21.62 42.08
C MET A 1 -11.81 -21.78 40.62
N ILE A 2 -10.97 -21.33 39.70
CA ILE A 2 -11.32 -21.17 38.27
C ILE A 2 -10.69 -22.33 37.50
N TRP A 3 -11.52 -23.01 36.72
CA TRP A 3 -11.24 -24.28 36.06
C TRP A 3 -10.32 -24.13 34.85
N ASN A 4 -9.25 -24.91 34.81
CA ASN A 4 -8.38 -25.07 33.64
C ASN A 4 -9.06 -26.00 32.62
N ASN A 5 -9.40 -25.48 31.44
CA ASN A 5 -9.67 -26.32 30.27
C ASN A 5 -8.40 -26.42 29.42
N THR A 6 -7.66 -27.49 29.66
CA THR A 6 -6.53 -27.92 28.83
C THR A 6 -7.07 -28.59 27.58
N ILE A 7 -7.17 -27.87 26.46
CA ILE A 7 -7.39 -28.48 25.15
C ILE A 7 -6.05 -29.00 24.64
N GLY A 8 -5.85 -30.30 24.73
CA GLY A 8 -4.69 -31.01 24.21
C GLY A 8 -4.66 -30.97 22.69
N ILE A 9 -3.78 -30.14 22.13
CA ILE A 9 -3.47 -30.16 20.70
C ILE A 9 -2.40 -31.22 20.47
N SER A 10 -2.76 -32.22 19.66
CA SER A 10 -1.93 -33.35 19.26
C SER A 10 -0.54 -32.93 18.75
N PRO A 11 0.56 -33.61 19.15
CA PRO A 11 1.91 -33.30 18.68
C PRO A 11 2.15 -33.68 17.20
N ASN A 12 1.17 -34.28 16.51
CA ASN A 12 1.34 -34.81 15.14
C ASN A 12 1.22 -33.78 14.01
N ILE A 13 0.89 -32.50 14.27
CA ILE A 13 0.86 -31.46 13.23
C ILE A 13 2.26 -30.88 12.96
N SER A 14 3.22 -31.10 13.87
CA SER A 14 4.60 -30.61 13.73
C SER A 14 5.44 -31.33 12.65
N ARG A 15 4.94 -32.43 12.08
CA ARG A 15 5.67 -33.21 11.04
C ARG A 15 5.32 -32.85 9.60
N LEU A 16 4.24 -32.10 9.35
CA LEU A 16 3.84 -31.67 8.00
C LEU A 16 4.60 -30.45 7.47
N PHE A 17 5.32 -29.72 8.33
CA PHE A 17 6.13 -28.56 7.92
C PHE A 17 7.59 -28.90 7.56
N LYS A 18 7.98 -30.19 7.55
CA LYS A 18 9.35 -30.61 7.19
C LYS A 18 9.56 -30.90 5.69
N ILE A 19 8.53 -30.73 4.85
CA ILE A 19 8.55 -31.13 3.42
C ILE A 19 8.55 -29.94 2.45
N PHE A 20 8.51 -28.69 2.93
CA PHE A 20 8.84 -27.55 2.08
C PHE A 20 10.33 -27.27 2.20
N GLY A 21 11.06 -27.67 1.15
CA GLY A 21 12.51 -27.49 1.03
C GLY A 21 12.92 -26.06 1.37
N LYS A 22 14.17 -25.92 1.84
CA LYS A 22 14.86 -24.64 2.08
C LYS A 22 14.40 -23.59 1.06
N LEU A 23 13.43 -22.77 1.45
CA LEU A 23 13.12 -21.54 0.76
C LEU A 23 14.43 -20.75 0.82
N SER A 24 15.13 -20.71 -0.32
CA SER A 24 16.29 -19.87 -0.48
C SER A 24 15.83 -18.45 -0.16
N TYR A 25 16.19 -17.97 1.03
CA TYR A 25 15.97 -16.60 1.40
C TYR A 25 16.87 -15.79 0.47
N ARG A 26 16.32 -15.30 -0.64
CA ARG A 26 17.04 -14.42 -1.55
C ARG A 26 17.22 -13.12 -0.79
N GLN A 27 18.40 -12.94 -0.22
CA GLN A 27 18.82 -11.67 0.37
C GLN A 27 18.73 -10.61 -0.74
N VAL A 28 17.69 -9.78 -0.67
CA VAL A 28 17.57 -8.61 -1.51
C VAL A 28 18.52 -7.59 -0.91
N ASN A 29 19.64 -7.33 -1.59
CA ASN A 29 20.60 -6.31 -1.17
C ASN A 29 19.93 -4.93 -1.27
N THR A 30 19.33 -4.47 -0.18
CA THR A 30 18.93 -3.07 -0.02
C THR A 30 20.11 -2.27 0.52
N LEU A 31 20.27 -1.06 -0.01
CA LEU A 31 21.34 -0.12 0.31
C LEU A 31 21.54 0.04 1.83
N SER A 32 22.81 -0.01 2.27
CA SER A 32 23.30 0.02 3.66
C SER A 32 22.66 -1.01 4.61
N SER A 33 23.46 -1.92 5.15
CA SER A 33 23.04 -3.00 6.07
C SER A 33 22.42 -2.53 7.39
N THR A 34 22.28 -1.22 7.61
CA THR A 34 21.73 -0.62 8.83
C THR A 34 20.30 -0.11 8.67
N ASP A 35 19.85 0.20 7.45
CA ASP A 35 18.62 0.99 7.24
C ASP A 35 17.57 0.15 6.50
N ILE A 36 16.99 -0.82 7.22
CA ILE A 36 15.91 -1.66 6.69
C ILE A 36 14.63 -0.82 6.62
N ASN A 37 14.28 -0.36 5.42
CA ASN A 37 12.99 0.22 5.09
C ASN A 37 12.43 -0.53 3.89
N GLN A 38 11.67 -1.59 4.14
CA GLN A 38 10.96 -2.31 3.08
C GLN A 38 9.56 -2.64 3.56
N VAL A 39 8.58 -2.34 2.72
CA VAL A 39 7.18 -2.70 2.92
C VAL A 39 6.71 -3.59 1.78
N VAL A 40 5.88 -4.57 2.12
CA VAL A 40 5.18 -5.42 1.17
C VAL A 40 3.69 -5.27 1.45
N LEU A 41 2.95 -4.73 0.48
CA LEU A 41 1.53 -4.51 0.59
C LEU A 41 0.80 -5.35 -0.45
N PHE A 42 -0.29 -5.98 -0.02
CA PHE A 42 -1.20 -6.69 -0.89
C PHE A 42 -2.61 -6.17 -0.64
N GLY A 43 -3.20 -5.56 -1.66
CA GLY A 43 -4.44 -4.82 -1.48
C GLY A 43 -5.26 -4.70 -2.76
N ARG A 44 -6.35 -3.96 -2.65
CA ARG A 44 -7.20 -3.57 -3.78
C ARG A 44 -6.98 -2.11 -4.12
N VAL A 45 -6.94 -1.79 -5.41
CA VAL A 45 -6.90 -0.42 -5.90
C VAL A 45 -8.22 0.26 -5.55
N SER A 46 -8.16 1.40 -4.88
CA SER A 46 -9.31 2.27 -4.58
C SER A 46 -9.36 3.50 -5.48
N SER A 47 -8.19 4.03 -5.85
CA SER A 47 -8.02 5.14 -6.78
C SER A 47 -6.70 5.01 -7.53
N LEU A 48 -6.63 5.59 -8.71
CA LEU A 48 -5.44 5.65 -9.54
C LEU A 48 -5.39 7.03 -10.21
N HIS A 49 -4.32 7.77 -9.98
CA HIS A 49 -4.13 9.14 -10.49
C HIS A 49 -2.78 9.24 -11.19
N PHE A 50 -2.77 9.81 -12.40
CA PHE A 50 -1.56 10.05 -13.17
C PHE A 50 -1.17 11.52 -13.02
N GLY A 51 0.05 11.75 -12.57
CA GLY A 51 0.63 13.09 -12.50
C GLY A 51 1.86 13.19 -13.40
N GLU A 52 2.17 14.40 -13.80
CA GLU A 52 3.42 14.71 -14.49
C GLU A 52 4.46 15.21 -13.49
N SER A 53 5.70 14.77 -13.68
CA SER A 53 6.85 15.35 -12.99
C SER A 53 6.98 16.84 -13.36
N LYS A 54 7.53 17.65 -12.44
CA LYS A 54 7.77 19.10 -12.67
C LYS A 54 8.56 19.41 -13.96
N ASN A 55 9.33 18.46 -14.47
CA ASN A 55 10.08 18.61 -15.72
C ASN A 55 9.29 18.23 -16.98
N GLY A 56 8.02 17.84 -16.86
CA GLY A 56 7.11 17.43 -17.95
C GLY A 56 7.53 16.17 -18.71
N LYS A 57 8.62 15.49 -18.28
CA LYS A 57 9.19 14.37 -19.04
C LYS A 57 8.78 13.00 -18.54
N ASN A 58 8.44 12.90 -17.25
CA ASN A 58 8.13 11.63 -16.62
C ASN A 58 6.72 11.67 -16.05
N VAL A 59 5.95 10.62 -16.31
CA VAL A 59 4.65 10.40 -15.66
C VAL A 59 4.89 9.58 -14.40
N TYR A 60 4.24 9.96 -13.31
CA TYR A 60 4.16 9.13 -12.11
C TYR A 60 2.70 8.75 -11.86
N VAL A 61 2.50 7.66 -11.12
CA VAL A 61 1.18 7.21 -10.71
C VAL A 61 1.07 7.25 -9.19
N SER A 62 0.00 7.85 -8.68
CA SER A 62 -0.45 7.71 -7.30
C SER A 62 -1.59 6.70 -7.24
N ILE A 63 -1.46 5.70 -6.39
CA ILE A 63 -2.43 4.62 -6.20
C ILE A 63 -2.94 4.69 -4.76
N GLY A 64 -4.24 4.82 -4.58
CA GLY A 64 -4.87 4.53 -3.29
C GLY A 64 -5.01 3.02 -3.14
N LEU A 65 -4.25 2.38 -2.26
CA LEU A 65 -4.29 0.94 -2.03
C LEU A 65 -4.95 0.62 -0.69
N VAL A 66 -5.93 -0.28 -0.71
CA VAL A 66 -6.65 -0.71 0.50
C VAL A 66 -6.20 -2.11 0.88
N THR A 67 -5.69 -2.26 2.10
CA THR A 67 -5.26 -3.56 2.64
C THR A 67 -6.16 -3.97 3.80
N LYS A 68 -6.45 -5.26 3.88
CA LYS A 68 -7.14 -5.85 5.04
C LYS A 68 -6.10 -6.52 5.93
N ASN A 69 -5.99 -6.03 7.16
CA ASN A 69 -5.08 -6.56 8.15
C ASN A 69 -5.86 -7.51 9.08
N SER A 70 -5.18 -8.57 9.54
CA SER A 70 -5.69 -9.47 10.58
C SER A 70 -4.67 -9.52 11.70
N LEU A 71 -5.03 -8.93 12.83
CA LEU A 71 -4.19 -8.81 14.01
C LEU A 71 -4.62 -9.87 15.02
N LYS A 72 -3.67 -10.66 15.51
CA LYS A 72 -3.92 -11.56 16.62
C LYS A 72 -3.91 -10.77 17.92
N THR A 73 -5.00 -10.85 18.68
CA THR A 73 -5.18 -10.24 20.00
C THR A 73 -5.31 -11.32 21.07
N THR A 74 -5.38 -10.93 22.34
CA THR A 74 -5.64 -11.86 23.45
C THR A 74 -7.01 -12.55 23.35
N ASN A 75 -7.98 -11.93 22.66
CA ASN A 75 -9.36 -12.41 22.55
C ASN A 75 -9.67 -13.07 21.19
N GLY A 76 -8.66 -13.31 20.34
CA GLY A 76 -8.84 -13.92 19.02
C GLY A 76 -8.19 -13.09 17.91
N TYR A 77 -8.89 -12.93 16.79
CA TYR A 77 -8.41 -12.12 15.66
C TYR A 77 -9.28 -10.88 15.47
N LEU A 78 -8.63 -9.72 15.35
CA LEU A 78 -9.26 -8.48 14.93
C LEU A 78 -8.90 -8.24 13.47
N SER A 79 -9.89 -7.88 12.65
CA SER A 79 -9.62 -7.43 11.29
C SER A 79 -9.80 -5.93 11.19
N THR A 80 -8.83 -5.26 10.59
CA THR A 80 -8.87 -3.82 10.31
C THR A 80 -8.60 -3.57 8.84
N VAL A 81 -9.04 -2.42 8.35
CA VAL A 81 -8.74 -1.94 6.99
C VAL A 81 -7.74 -0.80 7.12
N ALA A 82 -6.78 -0.73 6.21
CA ALA A 82 -5.81 0.36 6.13
C ALA A 82 -5.75 0.91 4.70
N PHE A 83 -5.67 2.23 4.60
CA PHE A 83 -5.53 2.96 3.35
C PHE A 83 -4.09 3.44 3.20
N HIS A 84 -3.51 3.20 2.02
CA HIS A 84 -2.13 3.57 1.71
C HIS A 84 -2.09 4.38 0.43
N THR A 85 -1.28 5.43 0.42
CA THR A 85 -0.93 6.12 -0.83
C THR A 85 0.37 5.53 -1.36
N VAL A 86 0.35 4.99 -2.57
CA VAL A 86 1.52 4.38 -3.23
C VAL A 86 1.91 5.22 -4.43
N TYR A 87 3.17 5.64 -4.51
CA TYR A 87 3.73 6.33 -5.67
C TYR A 87 4.59 5.38 -6.51
N VAL A 88 4.38 5.43 -7.82
CA VAL A 88 5.15 4.68 -8.83
C VAL A 88 5.78 5.69 -9.78
N PHE A 89 7.11 5.74 -9.78
CA PHE A 89 7.88 6.68 -10.62
C PHE A 89 8.56 6.00 -11.81
N GLU A 90 8.77 4.68 -11.75
CA GLU A 90 9.44 3.97 -12.83
C GLU A 90 8.45 3.71 -13.97
N GLN A 91 8.78 4.22 -15.16
CA GLN A 91 7.91 4.18 -16.33
C GLN A 91 7.51 2.75 -16.74
N SER A 92 8.42 1.78 -16.61
CA SER A 92 8.16 0.36 -16.90
C SER A 92 7.00 -0.20 -16.05
N PHE A 93 6.92 0.23 -14.79
CA PHE A 93 5.87 -0.13 -13.86
C PHE A 93 4.60 0.67 -14.09
N VAL A 94 4.70 1.96 -14.41
CA VAL A 94 3.55 2.80 -14.81
C VAL A 94 2.82 2.16 -15.99
N ASP A 95 3.55 1.78 -17.04
CA ASP A 95 2.97 1.14 -18.23
C ASP A 95 2.29 -0.20 -17.93
N LYS A 96 2.76 -0.92 -16.92
CA LYS A 96 2.19 -2.20 -16.47
C LYS A 96 0.87 -2.03 -15.71
N ILE A 97 0.72 -0.93 -14.97
CA ILE A 97 -0.42 -0.71 -14.07
C ILE A 97 -1.46 0.27 -14.62
N LYS A 98 -1.20 0.92 -15.76
CA LYS A 98 -2.08 1.97 -16.30
C LYS A 98 -3.50 1.51 -16.65
N HIS A 99 -3.71 0.20 -16.76
CA HIS A 99 -5.00 -0.41 -17.07
C HIS A 99 -5.75 -0.91 -15.82
N LEU A 100 -5.19 -0.72 -14.62
CA LEU A 100 -5.86 -1.11 -13.39
C LEU A 100 -7.09 -0.23 -13.12
N THR A 101 -8.11 -0.85 -12.55
CA THR A 101 -9.38 -0.25 -12.19
C THR A 101 -9.65 -0.44 -10.69
N LYS A 102 -10.62 0.31 -10.16
CA LYS A 102 -11.06 0.16 -8.76
C LYS A 102 -11.48 -1.28 -8.50
N GLY A 103 -10.94 -1.89 -7.44
CA GLY A 103 -11.17 -3.28 -7.06
C GLY A 103 -10.08 -4.25 -7.51
N ASP A 104 -9.25 -3.89 -8.49
CA ASP A 104 -8.16 -4.74 -8.94
C ASP A 104 -7.14 -5.00 -7.83
N ARG A 105 -6.60 -6.21 -7.81
CA ARG A 105 -5.64 -6.63 -6.78
C ARG A 105 -4.22 -6.30 -7.22
N LEU A 106 -3.48 -5.69 -6.30
CA LEU A 106 -2.11 -5.26 -6.54
C LEU A 106 -1.22 -5.72 -5.39
N CYS A 107 -0.06 -6.29 -5.75
CA CYS A 107 1.06 -6.49 -4.84
C CYS A 107 2.09 -5.39 -5.08
N VAL A 108 2.52 -4.74 -4.00
CA VAL A 108 3.50 -3.66 -4.01
C VAL A 108 4.65 -4.04 -3.08
N ILE A 109 5.88 -3.89 -3.55
CA ILE A 109 7.07 -3.91 -2.72
C ILE A 109 7.72 -2.54 -2.86
N GLY A 110 8.07 -1.91 -1.75
CA GLY A 110 8.63 -0.57 -1.78
C GLY A 110 9.18 -0.10 -0.45
N ARG A 111 9.29 1.20 -0.31
CA ARG A 111 9.83 1.91 0.87
C ARG A 111 8.76 2.82 1.46
N LEU A 112 8.64 2.80 2.79
CA LEU A 112 7.76 3.71 3.52
C LEU A 112 8.43 5.08 3.63
N ASN A 113 7.68 6.13 3.33
CA ASN A 113 8.09 7.52 3.47
C ASN A 113 7.04 8.28 4.28
N SER A 114 7.46 9.31 4.99
CA SER A 114 6.57 10.25 5.65
C SER A 114 6.96 11.67 5.29
N TYR A 115 5.97 12.55 5.13
CA TYR A 115 6.19 13.95 4.84
C TYR A 115 5.19 14.81 5.62
N SER A 116 5.63 15.99 6.05
CA SER A 116 4.76 17.01 6.62
C SER A 116 4.11 17.78 5.48
N LYS A 117 2.80 17.93 5.56
CA LYS A 117 2.06 18.90 4.76
C LYS A 117 2.26 20.33 5.28
N PRO A 118 1.89 21.36 4.50
CA PRO A 118 1.94 22.77 4.91
C PRO A 118 1.09 23.08 6.17
N ASP A 119 0.01 22.33 6.37
CA ASP A 119 -0.87 22.40 7.56
C ASP A 119 -0.22 21.81 8.83
N GLY A 120 0.95 21.19 8.72
CA GLY A 120 1.66 20.52 9.81
C GLY A 120 1.27 19.05 10.03
N GLU A 121 0.30 18.52 9.28
CA GLU A 121 -0.09 17.12 9.35
C GLU A 121 0.96 16.23 8.68
N TRP A 122 1.27 15.11 9.34
CA TRP A 122 2.14 14.09 8.76
C TRP A 122 1.33 13.10 7.94
N ARG A 123 1.75 12.88 6.70
CA ARG A 123 1.24 11.81 5.85
C ARG A 123 2.31 10.76 5.63
N SER A 124 1.86 9.52 5.49
CA SER A 124 2.71 8.39 5.09
C SER A 124 2.35 7.95 3.68
N SER A 125 3.37 7.53 2.94
CA SER A 125 3.22 7.01 1.58
C SER A 125 4.25 5.91 1.32
N VAL A 126 4.01 5.12 0.29
CA VAL A 126 4.94 4.07 -0.15
C VAL A 126 5.49 4.46 -1.52
N THR A 127 6.80 4.56 -1.65
CA THR A 127 7.42 4.59 -2.98
C THR A 127 7.64 3.15 -3.42
N ALA A 128 6.93 2.73 -4.48
CA ALA A 128 7.03 1.39 -4.99
C ALA A 128 8.34 1.17 -5.75
N ASP A 129 9.05 0.11 -5.41
CA ASP A 129 10.20 -0.41 -6.16
C ASP A 129 9.77 -1.57 -7.08
N ILE A 130 8.67 -2.26 -6.76
CA ILE A 130 8.06 -3.30 -7.59
C ILE A 130 6.54 -3.21 -7.46
N VAL A 131 5.84 -3.28 -8.60
CA VAL A 131 4.38 -3.46 -8.64
C VAL A 131 4.01 -4.66 -9.51
N SER A 132 3.07 -5.47 -9.01
CA SER A 132 2.57 -6.64 -9.71
C SER A 132 1.06 -6.77 -9.56
N PRO A 133 0.29 -6.48 -10.63
CA PRO A 133 -1.11 -6.85 -10.70
C PRO A 133 -1.30 -8.34 -10.43
N LEU A 134 -2.34 -8.68 -9.69
CA LEU A 134 -2.78 -10.07 -9.56
C LEU A 134 -3.90 -10.34 -10.55
N VAL A 135 -3.54 -10.95 -11.68
CA VAL A 135 -4.50 -11.37 -12.70
C VAL A 135 -4.87 -12.83 -12.45
N GLY A 136 -6.17 -13.14 -12.41
CA GLY A 136 -6.66 -14.53 -12.49
C GLY A 136 -6.92 -15.26 -11.18
N MET A 137 -6.96 -14.58 -10.02
CA MET A 137 -7.54 -15.19 -8.82
C MET A 137 -9.01 -14.82 -8.70
N PRO A 138 -9.96 -15.79 -8.71
CA PRO A 138 -11.36 -15.49 -8.56
C PRO A 138 -11.60 -14.73 -7.26
N THR A 139 -12.24 -13.56 -7.36
CA THR A 139 -12.74 -12.82 -6.23
C THR A 139 -13.85 -13.65 -5.59
N MET A 140 -13.54 -14.32 -4.48
CA MET A 140 -14.57 -14.70 -3.52
C MET A 140 -15.24 -13.39 -3.12
N SER A 141 -16.45 -13.17 -3.62
CA SER A 141 -17.32 -12.03 -3.35
C SER A 141 -17.68 -12.05 -1.86
N GLY A 142 -16.79 -11.51 -1.03
CA GLY A 142 -17.15 -11.06 0.31
C GLY A 142 -17.63 -9.63 0.18
N ASP A 143 -18.86 -9.38 0.63
CA ASP A 143 -19.57 -8.09 0.62
C ASP A 143 -18.65 -6.87 0.66
N ASP A 144 -18.63 -6.13 -0.45
CA ASP A 144 -17.95 -4.83 -0.59
C ASP A 144 -18.81 -3.66 -0.05
N SER A 145 -19.86 -3.94 0.72
CA SER A 145 -20.83 -2.94 1.21
C SER A 145 -20.32 -2.05 2.36
N VAL A 146 -19.07 -2.18 2.79
CA VAL A 146 -18.49 -1.37 3.89
C VAL A 146 -17.65 -0.19 3.37
N MET A 147 -17.54 0.00 2.06
CA MET A 147 -16.59 0.96 1.46
C MET A 147 -17.19 2.33 1.09
N GLU A 148 -18.46 2.60 1.38
CA GLU A 148 -19.10 3.88 0.98
C GLU A 148 -19.16 4.96 2.08
N ASP A 149 -18.91 4.65 3.36
CA ASP A 149 -19.23 5.59 4.45
C ASP A 149 -18.05 6.41 5.03
N GLU A 150 -16.79 6.18 4.67
CA GLU A 150 -15.64 6.90 5.28
C GLU A 150 -14.82 7.80 4.34
N LYS A 151 -15.29 8.08 3.11
CA LYS A 151 -14.61 9.01 2.18
C LYS A 151 -15.52 10.16 1.75
N ALA A 152 -15.76 11.11 2.66
CA ALA A 152 -16.45 12.36 2.35
C ALA A 152 -15.75 13.62 2.89
N ASN A 153 -14.48 13.55 3.31
CA ASN A 153 -13.78 14.72 3.88
C ASN A 153 -12.25 14.68 3.66
N GLU A 154 -11.80 14.44 2.43
CA GLU A 154 -10.46 14.91 2.05
C GLU A 154 -10.61 15.73 0.78
N ASP A 155 -10.62 17.04 1.00
CA ASP A 155 -10.70 18.09 0.01
C ASP A 155 -9.73 17.84 -1.16
N GLU A 156 -10.29 17.83 -2.36
CA GLU A 156 -9.58 18.07 -3.60
C GLU A 156 -9.04 19.51 -3.59
N GLU A 157 -7.92 19.74 -2.91
CA GLU A 157 -7.12 20.93 -3.16
C GLU A 157 -6.30 20.69 -4.43
N ILE A 158 -6.97 20.89 -5.57
CA ILE A 158 -6.33 21.08 -6.86
C ILE A 158 -5.54 22.39 -6.73
N LEU A 159 -4.24 22.28 -6.46
CA LEU A 159 -3.29 23.36 -6.67
C LEU A 159 -3.20 23.61 -8.18
N THR A 160 -4.11 24.42 -8.71
CA THR A 160 -3.83 25.21 -9.90
C THR A 160 -2.83 26.29 -9.46
N ASP A 161 -1.55 26.06 -9.77
CA ASP A 161 -0.54 27.13 -9.78
C ASP A 161 -0.88 28.11 -10.91
N GLU A 162 -1.94 28.90 -10.72
CA GLU A 162 -2.13 30.18 -11.39
C GLU A 162 -1.20 31.20 -10.70
N MET A 163 0.07 31.20 -11.08
CA MET A 163 0.89 32.41 -10.98
C MET A 163 0.90 33.08 -12.35
N GLU A 164 -0.24 33.69 -12.70
CA GLU A 164 -0.28 34.74 -13.70
C GLU A 164 0.36 36.02 -13.13
N ASP A 165 1.30 36.52 -13.92
CA ASP A 165 1.87 37.86 -13.93
C ASP A 165 0.97 38.95 -13.34
N LYS A 166 1.50 39.68 -12.34
CA LYS A 166 1.32 41.13 -12.22
C LYS A 166 2.29 41.76 -11.23
N LEU A 167 3.11 42.65 -11.79
CA LEU A 167 3.54 43.93 -11.22
C LEU A 167 4.49 43.88 -10.02
N ASP A 168 5.79 44.02 -10.32
CA ASP A 168 6.62 45.06 -9.70
C ASP A 168 7.54 45.68 -10.77
N ALA A 169 6.93 46.57 -11.55
CA ALA A 169 7.64 47.67 -12.17
C ALA A 169 7.60 48.83 -11.18
N GLU A 170 8.58 48.92 -10.27
CA GLU A 170 8.95 50.16 -9.57
C GLU A 170 10.29 49.97 -8.81
N LYS A 171 11.41 50.07 -9.53
CA LYS A 171 12.60 50.87 -9.17
C LYS A 171 13.70 50.80 -10.22
#